data_AF-A0A946S7Q9-F1
#
_entry.id   AF-A0A946S7Q9-F1
#
_cell.length_a   1.000
_cell.length_b   1.000
_cell.length_c   1.000
_cell.angle_alpha   90.00
_cell.angle_beta   90.00
_cell.angle_gamma   90.00
#
_symmetry.space_group_name_H-M   'P 1'
#
loop_
_entity.id
_entity.type
_entity.pdbx_description
1 polymer ?
#
loop_
_entity_poly.entity_id
_entity_poly.type
_entity_poly.pdbx_seq_one_letter_code
_entity_poly.pdbx_strand_id
1 'polypeptide(L)'
;MNMGGALGDLNWLDQGDVPMVSFQCPHDPFAPYTTGVLIVPTTGNQIIEVSGAYDVHAEINGYPAPNNNEVYQSASLSDPLSLEAIANGGSDGLFPVLNNYVDGAPTQPYDGSPWQWWDEAAAQAYDDANGTAIWATQMTLNPDMGPTEANMWIDVIQDYTAPRLALAMGVASTGPGCTDDAACNFNALASDDDGSCSYADAGYNCDGESLNIEGCTSAIACNYNEAATIDDGSCDYLEGTDIPTGADVVWLVGLTLSGTPYESLAGGCEAGGGVNPDVSINGVIVGDGSTPLSMAGISDPTGLLGELAALASTVQFSICGTGMTVAALGNNIPMVGNGTFWMSPIPVSADPTTGAGQYLWAAPMYNFTIGCGIPDACNFSGDPCELSLACTFPGCTDEGADNYDPAAGCDAGNCVTSGCTNDGATNYNAAANTDDGSCLFLVTLQVNMSEVATSGVNIAGAFQGWDPAATACADLGGGVYEYAIALAPGTYEYKFVNGNAWGDDEYVNGDCSNGAGNRVVIVVDAATGNGTPCYTSCDDCAPVVVMGCTYDAADNYNAAANDDDGSCEFSGGSDCVGDLDGDGVSATADLLLFLSVFGSSCN
;
A
#
# COMPACT_ATOMS: atom_id res chain seq x y z
N MET A 1 -46.42 22.64 -27.07
CA MET A 1 -46.33 21.22 -26.69
C MET A 1 -46.70 21.11 -25.21
N ASN A 2 -47.58 20.18 -24.86
CA ASN A 2 -47.94 19.82 -23.48
C ASN A 2 -47.52 18.36 -23.24
N MET A 3 -46.81 18.07 -22.16
CA MET A 3 -46.34 16.72 -21.80
C MET A 3 -46.82 16.37 -20.40
N GLY A 4 -47.85 15.52 -20.30
CA GLY A 4 -48.38 15.00 -19.03
C GLY A 4 -49.16 16.00 -18.17
N GLY A 5 -49.43 17.21 -18.66
CA GLY A 5 -50.08 18.29 -17.89
C GLY A 5 -51.58 18.45 -18.19
N ALA A 6 -52.34 18.86 -17.17
CA ALA A 6 -53.74 19.27 -17.30
C ALA A 6 -53.89 20.80 -17.21
N LEU A 7 -54.85 21.35 -17.95
CA LEU A 7 -55.21 22.77 -17.92
C LEU A 7 -56.15 23.06 -16.76
N GLY A 8 -56.05 24.23 -16.13
CA GLY A 8 -56.91 24.56 -14.98
C GLY A 8 -58.40 24.62 -15.31
N ASP A 9 -58.78 25.07 -16.51
CA ASP A 9 -60.17 25.19 -16.96
C ASP A 9 -60.20 25.27 -18.50
N LEU A 10 -61.18 24.62 -19.16
CA LEU A 10 -61.39 24.73 -20.60
C LEU A 10 -61.77 26.14 -21.06
N ASN A 11 -62.37 26.95 -20.18
CA ASN A 11 -62.74 28.34 -20.48
C ASN A 11 -61.52 29.27 -20.68
N TRP A 12 -60.29 28.75 -20.52
CA TRP A 12 -59.06 29.47 -20.82
C TRP A 12 -58.63 29.31 -22.28
N LEU A 13 -59.35 28.49 -23.04
CA LEU A 13 -59.12 28.25 -24.46
C LEU A 13 -60.09 29.11 -25.26
N ASP A 14 -59.57 29.80 -26.26
CA ASP A 14 -60.34 30.59 -27.21
C ASP A 14 -60.12 30.08 -28.64
N GLN A 15 -61.13 30.28 -29.49
CA GLN A 15 -60.99 30.02 -30.92
C GLN A 15 -59.89 30.90 -31.51
N GLY A 16 -58.94 30.27 -32.22
CA GLY A 16 -57.84 30.96 -32.86
C GLY A 16 -56.58 31.07 -31.99
N ASP A 17 -56.58 30.49 -30.79
CA ASP A 17 -55.32 30.22 -30.08
C ASP A 17 -54.42 29.29 -30.91
N VAL A 18 -53.14 29.31 -30.57
CA VAL A 18 -52.12 28.49 -31.25
C VAL A 18 -52.49 27.01 -31.20
N PRO A 19 -52.20 26.25 -32.27
CA PRO A 19 -52.45 24.81 -32.28
C PRO A 19 -51.64 24.12 -31.19
N MET A 20 -52.20 23.05 -30.61
CA MET A 20 -51.58 22.33 -29.51
C MET A 20 -51.14 20.93 -29.92
N VAL A 21 -49.99 20.51 -29.39
CA VAL A 21 -49.52 19.13 -29.44
C VAL A 21 -49.41 18.64 -28.00
N SER A 22 -50.09 17.56 -27.64
CA SER A 22 -50.16 17.03 -26.28
C SER A 22 -49.83 15.55 -26.24
N PHE A 23 -49.02 15.16 -25.27
CA PHE A 23 -48.76 13.77 -24.89
C PHE A 23 -49.28 13.56 -23.48
N GLN A 24 -50.11 12.55 -23.26
CA GLN A 24 -50.57 12.23 -21.90
C GLN A 24 -50.93 10.76 -21.82
N CYS A 25 -50.56 10.12 -20.71
CA CYS A 25 -50.98 8.76 -20.39
C CYS A 25 -52.46 8.75 -19.98
N PRO A 26 -53.35 8.04 -20.70
CA PRO A 26 -54.77 7.99 -20.35
C PRO A 26 -55.07 7.39 -18.97
N HIS A 27 -54.12 6.62 -18.44
CA HIS A 27 -54.24 5.90 -17.17
C HIS A 27 -53.47 6.55 -16.02
N ASP A 28 -52.88 7.73 -16.22
CA ASP A 28 -52.24 8.48 -15.13
C ASP A 28 -53.25 8.68 -13.98
N PRO A 29 -52.99 8.13 -12.78
CA PRO A 29 -53.92 8.21 -11.66
C PRO A 29 -53.88 9.58 -10.97
N PHE A 30 -52.89 10.43 -11.28
CA PHE A 30 -52.61 11.69 -10.62
C PHE A 30 -53.03 12.89 -11.46
N ALA A 31 -52.75 12.87 -12.76
CA ALA A 31 -53.20 13.87 -13.73
C ALA A 31 -54.29 13.29 -14.63
N PRO A 32 -55.54 13.78 -14.54
CA PRO A 32 -56.65 13.19 -15.28
C PRO A 32 -56.49 13.44 -16.78
N TYR A 33 -56.78 12.43 -17.60
CA TYR A 33 -56.74 12.51 -19.07
C TYR A 33 -57.93 13.26 -19.66
N THR A 34 -59.09 13.15 -19.02
CA THR A 34 -60.28 13.98 -19.23
C THR A 34 -60.37 15.03 -18.12
N THR A 35 -61.48 15.76 -18.03
CA THR A 35 -61.76 16.65 -16.90
C THR A 35 -61.99 15.82 -15.64
N GLY A 36 -61.26 16.16 -14.57
CA GLY A 36 -61.24 15.40 -13.33
C GLY A 36 -60.41 16.11 -12.25
N VAL A 37 -60.29 15.47 -11.08
CA VAL A 37 -59.57 16.06 -9.95
C VAL A 37 -58.09 15.69 -9.98
N LEU A 38 -57.21 16.68 -9.96
CA LEU A 38 -55.77 16.51 -9.83
C LEU A 38 -55.41 15.96 -8.45
N ILE A 39 -54.56 14.94 -8.40
CA ILE A 39 -54.12 14.27 -7.16
C ILE A 39 -52.61 14.43 -7.00
N VAL A 40 -52.15 14.79 -5.80
CA VAL A 40 -50.71 14.87 -5.49
C VAL A 40 -50.12 13.47 -5.34
N PRO A 41 -49.09 13.09 -6.14
CA PRO A 41 -48.55 11.73 -6.13
C PRO A 41 -48.02 11.28 -4.75
N THR A 42 -47.36 12.16 -4.02
CA THR A 42 -46.73 11.85 -2.73
C THR A 42 -47.71 11.77 -1.55
N THR A 43 -48.85 12.45 -1.62
CA THR A 43 -49.77 12.60 -0.47
C THR A 43 -51.15 12.02 -0.72
N GLY A 44 -51.51 11.72 -1.97
CA GLY A 44 -52.86 11.31 -2.36
C GLY A 44 -53.91 12.42 -2.19
N ASN A 45 -53.48 13.66 -1.91
CA ASN A 45 -54.39 14.78 -1.70
C ASN A 45 -55.04 15.19 -3.02
N GLN A 46 -56.36 15.27 -3.02
CA GLN A 46 -57.16 15.88 -4.10
C GLN A 46 -57.04 17.41 -4.02
N ILE A 47 -56.66 18.05 -5.12
CA ILE A 47 -56.35 19.48 -5.15
C ILE A 47 -57.46 20.30 -5.78
N ILE A 48 -57.66 20.15 -7.09
CA ILE A 48 -58.60 20.95 -7.86
C ILE A 48 -59.03 20.18 -9.11
N GLU A 49 -60.22 20.49 -9.63
CA GLU A 49 -60.63 20.03 -10.94
C GLU A 49 -59.79 20.70 -12.03
N VAL A 50 -59.31 19.90 -12.98
CA VAL A 50 -58.49 20.30 -14.12
C VAL A 50 -58.96 19.50 -15.35
N SER A 51 -58.65 20.01 -16.54
CA SER A 51 -58.98 19.37 -17.82
C SER A 51 -57.75 18.78 -18.47
N GLY A 52 -57.74 17.46 -18.60
CA GLY A 52 -56.69 16.73 -19.31
C GLY A 52 -56.69 16.96 -20.81
N ALA A 53 -55.64 16.45 -21.45
CA ALA A 53 -55.38 16.63 -22.87
C ALA A 53 -56.53 16.16 -23.77
N TYR A 54 -57.27 15.12 -23.40
CA TYR A 54 -58.40 14.66 -24.21
C TYR A 54 -59.50 15.71 -24.33
N ASP A 55 -59.93 16.27 -23.20
CA ASP A 55 -61.01 17.27 -23.18
C ASP A 55 -60.52 18.62 -23.72
N VAL A 56 -59.26 18.99 -23.47
CA VAL A 56 -58.63 20.17 -24.07
C VAL A 56 -58.65 20.07 -25.60
N HIS A 57 -58.26 18.91 -26.15
CA HIS A 57 -58.28 18.70 -27.60
C HIS A 57 -59.70 18.60 -28.15
N ALA A 58 -60.65 18.02 -27.42
CA ALA A 58 -62.06 17.99 -27.80
C ALA A 58 -62.65 19.41 -27.92
N GLU A 59 -62.31 20.31 -26.99
CA GLU A 59 -62.76 21.71 -27.02
C GLU A 59 -62.15 22.48 -28.19
N ILE A 60 -60.82 22.48 -28.33
CA ILE A 60 -60.15 23.27 -29.38
C ILE A 60 -60.41 22.75 -30.80
N ASN A 61 -60.69 21.45 -30.96
CA ASN A 61 -61.10 20.87 -32.23
C ASN A 61 -62.61 21.06 -32.49
N GLY A 62 -63.40 21.36 -31.45
CA GLY A 62 -64.85 21.54 -31.50
C GLY A 62 -65.30 22.92 -31.97
N TYR A 63 -64.41 23.92 -31.98
CA TYR A 63 -64.73 25.24 -32.53
C TYR A 63 -65.11 25.18 -34.02
N PRO A 64 -65.92 26.12 -34.54
CA PRO A 64 -66.21 26.20 -35.97
C PRO A 64 -64.94 26.32 -36.79
N ALA A 65 -64.84 25.64 -37.93
CA ALA A 65 -63.67 25.74 -38.80
C ALA A 65 -63.40 27.20 -39.25
N PRO A 66 -62.12 27.66 -39.25
CA PRO A 66 -60.95 26.94 -38.75
C PRO A 66 -60.95 26.86 -37.22
N ASN A 67 -60.82 25.64 -36.71
CA ASN A 67 -60.56 25.37 -35.31
C ASN A 67 -59.04 25.49 -35.04
N ASN A 68 -58.60 25.35 -33.79
CA ASN A 68 -57.21 25.68 -33.45
C ASN A 68 -56.21 24.69 -34.05
N ASN A 69 -56.57 23.41 -34.20
CA ASN A 69 -55.70 22.39 -34.82
C ASN A 69 -56.03 22.13 -36.31
N GLU A 70 -56.79 23.02 -36.97
CA GLU A 70 -57.14 22.89 -38.40
C GLU A 70 -55.88 22.72 -39.27
N VAL A 71 -54.78 23.36 -38.89
CA VAL A 71 -53.49 23.27 -39.61
C VAL A 71 -52.91 21.85 -39.64
N TYR A 72 -53.20 21.02 -38.63
CA TYR A 72 -52.81 19.60 -38.62
C TYR A 72 -53.84 18.74 -39.35
N GLN A 73 -55.12 18.97 -39.07
CA GLN A 73 -56.24 18.21 -39.64
C GLN A 73 -56.29 18.34 -41.18
N SER A 74 -56.08 19.55 -41.70
CA SER A 74 -56.05 19.81 -43.14
C SER A 74 -54.82 19.22 -43.85
N ALA A 75 -53.71 19.02 -43.12
CA ALA A 75 -52.50 18.41 -43.68
C ALA A 75 -52.65 16.90 -43.92
N SER A 76 -53.60 16.23 -43.25
CA SER A 76 -53.86 14.79 -43.38
C SER A 76 -52.60 13.94 -43.15
N LEU A 77 -51.92 14.18 -42.02
CA LEU A 77 -50.72 13.45 -41.64
C LEU A 77 -50.98 11.95 -41.52
N SER A 78 -50.10 11.16 -42.14
CA SER A 78 -50.24 9.69 -42.24
C SER A 78 -48.93 8.96 -41.97
N ASP A 79 -47.97 9.64 -41.35
CA ASP A 79 -46.77 9.01 -40.83
C ASP A 79 -47.14 8.00 -39.72
N PRO A 80 -46.24 7.03 -39.41
CA PRO A 80 -46.53 5.97 -38.46
C PRO A 80 -47.04 6.45 -37.10
N LEU A 81 -46.47 7.53 -36.56
CA LEU A 81 -46.84 8.05 -35.23
C LEU A 81 -48.18 8.79 -35.27
N SER A 82 -48.51 9.46 -36.37
CA SER A 82 -49.85 10.03 -36.59
C SER A 82 -50.92 8.94 -36.63
N LEU A 83 -50.65 7.82 -37.32
CA LEU A 83 -51.56 6.68 -37.36
C LEU A 83 -51.67 6.00 -35.99
N GLU A 84 -50.56 5.90 -35.26
CA GLU A 84 -50.53 5.35 -33.90
C GLU A 84 -51.34 6.21 -32.91
N ALA A 85 -51.17 7.53 -32.94
CA ALA A 85 -51.93 8.45 -32.09
C ALA A 85 -53.45 8.25 -32.26
N ILE A 86 -53.91 8.12 -33.51
CA ILE A 86 -55.32 7.84 -33.83
C ILE A 86 -55.72 6.45 -33.33
N ALA A 87 -54.89 5.43 -33.55
CA ALA A 87 -55.16 4.06 -33.07
C ALA A 87 -55.28 3.98 -31.55
N ASN A 88 -54.54 4.82 -30.82
CA ASN A 88 -54.57 4.92 -29.37
C ASN A 88 -55.76 5.75 -28.83
N GLY A 89 -56.65 6.23 -29.69
CA GLY A 89 -57.82 7.04 -29.31
C GLY A 89 -57.55 8.54 -29.22
N GLY A 90 -56.47 9.00 -29.84
CA GLY A 90 -56.08 10.40 -29.94
C GLY A 90 -56.63 11.09 -31.20
N SER A 91 -55.97 12.19 -31.57
CA SER A 91 -56.29 12.97 -32.76
C SER A 91 -55.03 13.70 -33.26
N ASP A 92 -55.12 14.42 -34.37
CA ASP A 92 -53.99 15.23 -34.83
C ASP A 92 -53.67 16.35 -33.82
N GLY A 93 -52.54 16.18 -33.13
CA GLY A 93 -52.12 17.04 -32.02
C GLY A 93 -52.30 16.39 -30.65
N LEU A 94 -52.96 15.23 -30.53
CA LEU A 94 -53.09 14.50 -29.28
C LEU A 94 -52.54 13.08 -29.43
N PHE A 95 -51.43 12.79 -28.75
CA PHE A 95 -50.82 11.46 -28.68
C PHE A 95 -51.12 10.82 -27.30
N PRO A 96 -52.05 9.86 -27.23
CA PRO A 96 -52.28 9.08 -26.01
C PRO A 96 -51.13 8.10 -25.81
N VAL A 97 -50.48 8.18 -24.66
CA VAL A 97 -49.31 7.38 -24.32
C VAL A 97 -49.79 6.09 -23.64
N LEU A 98 -49.66 4.97 -24.35
CA LEU A 98 -50.07 3.64 -23.89
C LEU A 98 -48.84 2.79 -23.58
N ASN A 99 -48.14 3.10 -22.49
CA ASN A 99 -46.97 2.33 -22.03
C ASN A 99 -47.29 0.85 -21.79
N ASN A 100 -46.46 -0.05 -22.36
CA ASN A 100 -46.47 -1.51 -22.21
C ASN A 100 -47.82 -2.14 -21.80
N TYR A 101 -48.63 -2.51 -22.80
CA TYR A 101 -49.91 -3.20 -22.61
C TYR A 101 -49.77 -4.71 -22.84
N VAL A 102 -50.34 -5.49 -21.93
CA VAL A 102 -50.53 -6.94 -22.11
C VAL A 102 -52.02 -7.24 -21.96
N ASP A 103 -52.63 -7.84 -22.97
CA ASP A 103 -54.05 -8.20 -23.01
C ASP A 103 -55.03 -7.04 -22.73
N GLY A 104 -54.65 -5.81 -23.11
CA GLY A 104 -55.49 -4.62 -22.95
C GLY A 104 -55.46 -3.99 -21.56
N ALA A 105 -54.55 -4.43 -20.68
CA ALA A 105 -54.28 -3.79 -19.40
C ALA A 105 -52.86 -3.19 -19.38
N PRO A 106 -52.66 -2.00 -18.78
CA PRO A 106 -51.33 -1.43 -18.60
C PRO A 106 -50.53 -2.28 -17.62
N THR A 107 -49.30 -2.63 -17.99
CA THR A 107 -48.39 -3.36 -17.09
C THR A 107 -47.78 -2.44 -16.03
N GLN A 108 -47.79 -1.12 -16.28
CA GLN A 108 -47.33 -0.06 -15.38
C GLN A 108 -48.43 1.01 -15.20
N PRO A 109 -49.47 0.75 -14.40
CA PRO A 109 -50.64 1.62 -14.29
C PRO A 109 -50.39 3.00 -13.64
N TYR A 110 -49.17 3.25 -13.15
CA TYR A 110 -48.80 4.49 -12.46
C TYR A 110 -47.80 5.35 -13.22
N ASP A 111 -47.32 4.87 -14.38
CA ASP A 111 -46.36 5.61 -15.19
C ASP A 111 -47.08 6.60 -16.12
N GLY A 112 -47.09 7.85 -15.67
CA GLY A 112 -47.66 9.00 -16.36
C GLY A 112 -46.67 9.76 -17.25
N SER A 113 -45.39 9.41 -17.21
CA SER A 113 -44.32 10.17 -17.86
C SER A 113 -43.08 9.31 -18.13
N PRO A 114 -43.16 8.36 -19.08
CA PRO A 114 -42.08 7.41 -19.36
C PRO A 114 -40.81 8.05 -19.96
N TRP A 115 -40.90 9.31 -20.41
CA TRP A 115 -39.75 10.12 -20.84
C TRP A 115 -38.91 10.67 -19.67
N GLN A 116 -39.31 10.46 -18.42
CA GLN A 116 -38.55 10.92 -17.24
C GLN A 116 -37.57 9.85 -16.76
N TRP A 117 -36.32 10.27 -16.52
CA TRP A 117 -35.32 9.45 -15.85
C TRP A 117 -34.33 10.32 -15.04
N TRP A 118 -33.68 9.71 -14.07
CA TRP A 118 -32.62 10.31 -13.25
C TRP A 118 -31.59 9.26 -12.88
N ASP A 119 -30.38 9.72 -12.55
CA ASP A 119 -29.30 8.87 -12.08
C ASP A 119 -29.59 8.32 -10.68
N GLU A 120 -29.55 6.99 -10.53
CA GLU A 120 -29.84 6.29 -9.27
C GLU A 120 -28.89 6.73 -8.16
N ALA A 121 -27.58 6.75 -8.46
CA ALA A 121 -26.57 7.06 -7.47
C ALA A 121 -26.69 8.52 -6.98
N ALA A 122 -26.97 9.46 -7.88
CA ALA A 122 -27.18 10.86 -7.54
C ALA A 122 -28.45 11.07 -6.69
N ALA A 123 -29.56 10.42 -7.05
CA ALA A 123 -30.81 10.53 -6.29
C ALA A 123 -30.69 9.92 -4.89
N GLN A 124 -30.06 8.75 -4.77
CA GLN A 124 -29.81 8.10 -3.47
C GLN A 124 -28.85 8.92 -2.60
N ALA A 125 -27.78 9.47 -3.18
CA ALA A 125 -26.86 10.34 -2.44
C ALA A 125 -27.55 11.61 -1.91
N TYR A 126 -28.48 12.19 -2.69
CA TYR A 126 -29.27 13.33 -2.23
C TYR A 126 -30.24 12.94 -1.11
N ASP A 127 -30.91 11.79 -1.22
CA ASP A 127 -31.79 11.25 -0.18
C ASP A 127 -31.04 11.03 1.13
N ASP A 128 -29.85 10.44 1.07
CA ASP A 128 -28.99 10.23 2.24
C ASP A 128 -28.53 11.55 2.88
N ALA A 129 -28.18 12.55 2.05
CA ALA A 129 -27.71 13.85 2.51
C ALA A 129 -28.82 14.72 3.14
N ASN A 130 -30.06 14.58 2.67
CA ASN A 130 -31.17 15.48 3.04
C ASN A 130 -32.30 14.80 3.82
N GLY A 131 -32.21 13.48 4.03
CA GLY A 131 -33.28 12.69 4.66
C GLY A 131 -34.56 12.68 3.82
N THR A 132 -34.44 12.75 2.50
CA THR A 132 -35.57 12.68 1.57
C THR A 132 -35.82 11.25 1.10
N ALA A 133 -36.90 11.04 0.33
CA ALA A 133 -37.24 9.74 -0.24
C ALA A 133 -37.61 9.90 -1.72
N ILE A 134 -36.87 10.75 -2.43
CA ILE A 134 -37.08 11.07 -3.84
C ILE A 134 -36.94 9.81 -4.67
N TRP A 135 -35.86 9.05 -4.51
CA TRP A 135 -35.61 7.83 -5.29
C TRP A 135 -36.77 6.84 -5.17
N ALA A 136 -37.15 6.51 -3.94
CA ALA A 136 -38.24 5.58 -3.66
C ALA A 136 -39.58 6.07 -4.21
N THR A 137 -39.87 7.37 -4.08
CA THR A 137 -41.09 7.98 -4.63
C THR A 137 -41.13 7.83 -6.15
N GLN A 138 -40.03 8.17 -6.81
CA GLN A 138 -39.97 8.13 -8.27
C GLN A 138 -40.08 6.72 -8.83
N MET A 139 -39.49 5.72 -8.17
CA MET A 139 -39.66 4.31 -8.54
C MET A 139 -41.09 3.79 -8.39
N THR A 140 -41.96 4.47 -7.63
CA THR A 140 -43.39 4.13 -7.61
C THR A 140 -44.17 4.73 -8.78
N LEU A 141 -43.66 5.81 -9.37
CA LEU A 141 -44.29 6.53 -10.47
C LEU A 141 -43.80 5.99 -11.82
N ASN A 142 -42.50 5.78 -11.99
CA ASN A 142 -41.92 5.16 -13.19
C ASN A 142 -40.96 4.01 -12.79
N PRO A 143 -41.47 2.77 -12.63
CA PRO A 143 -40.70 1.65 -12.08
C PRO A 143 -39.55 1.12 -12.95
N ASP A 144 -39.59 1.35 -14.25
CA ASP A 144 -38.58 0.93 -15.25
C ASP A 144 -37.80 2.11 -15.83
N MET A 145 -37.94 3.29 -15.22
CA MET A 145 -37.23 4.49 -15.63
C MET A 145 -35.75 4.24 -15.88
N GLY A 146 -35.30 4.68 -17.04
CA GLY A 146 -33.91 4.56 -17.42
C GLY A 146 -33.66 5.32 -18.72
N PRO A 147 -32.40 5.62 -19.02
CA PRO A 147 -32.05 6.39 -20.22
C PRO A 147 -32.53 5.70 -21.50
N THR A 148 -32.54 4.37 -21.55
CA THR A 148 -33.00 3.60 -22.72
C THR A 148 -34.48 3.83 -23.04
N GLU A 149 -35.36 3.69 -22.04
CA GLU A 149 -36.79 3.91 -22.22
C GLU A 149 -37.08 5.39 -22.48
N ALA A 150 -36.48 6.27 -21.67
CA ALA A 150 -36.74 7.69 -21.76
C ALA A 150 -36.29 8.28 -23.10
N ASN A 151 -35.12 7.89 -23.60
CA ASN A 151 -34.64 8.33 -24.91
C ASN A 151 -35.55 7.85 -26.04
N MET A 152 -36.08 6.61 -25.95
CA MET A 152 -37.05 6.11 -26.93
C MET A 152 -38.31 6.97 -26.97
N TRP A 153 -38.85 7.37 -25.80
CA TRP A 153 -40.02 8.26 -25.75
C TRP A 153 -39.70 9.69 -26.17
N ILE A 154 -38.50 10.20 -25.87
CA ILE A 154 -38.04 11.51 -26.34
C ILE A 154 -38.00 11.52 -27.87
N ASP A 155 -37.48 10.48 -28.50
CA ASP A 155 -37.46 10.34 -29.96
C ASP A 155 -38.90 10.35 -30.52
N VAL A 156 -39.82 9.56 -29.95
CA VAL A 156 -41.25 9.55 -30.34
C VAL A 156 -41.90 10.93 -30.19
N ILE A 157 -41.63 11.62 -29.09
CA ILE A 157 -42.19 12.96 -28.82
C ILE A 157 -41.68 13.96 -29.87
N GLN A 158 -40.38 13.92 -30.17
CA GLN A 158 -39.76 14.77 -31.17
C GLN A 158 -40.31 14.48 -32.57
N ASP A 159 -40.33 13.21 -32.97
CA ASP A 159 -40.79 12.76 -34.29
C ASP A 159 -42.28 13.05 -34.54
N TYR A 160 -43.13 12.92 -33.52
CA TYR A 160 -44.54 13.27 -33.64
C TYR A 160 -44.77 14.78 -33.66
N THR A 161 -43.95 15.56 -32.93
CA THR A 161 -44.17 17.00 -32.76
C THR A 161 -43.55 17.85 -33.86
N ALA A 162 -42.35 17.50 -34.33
CA ALA A 162 -41.62 18.24 -35.36
C ALA A 162 -42.44 18.52 -36.63
N PRO A 163 -43.11 17.53 -37.28
CA PRO A 163 -43.94 17.80 -38.45
C PRO A 163 -45.09 18.76 -38.17
N ARG A 164 -45.70 18.66 -36.99
CA ARG A 164 -46.80 19.54 -36.56
C ARG A 164 -46.32 20.95 -36.32
N LEU A 165 -45.20 21.12 -35.63
CA LEU A 165 -44.60 22.44 -35.44
C LEU A 165 -44.23 23.10 -36.78
N ALA A 166 -43.68 22.32 -37.72
CA ALA A 166 -43.33 22.81 -39.04
C ALA A 166 -44.56 23.28 -39.84
N LEU A 167 -45.69 22.56 -39.75
CA LEU A 167 -46.98 22.99 -40.33
C LEU A 167 -47.50 24.27 -39.66
N ALA A 168 -47.49 24.32 -38.32
CA ALA A 168 -47.98 25.48 -37.57
C ALA A 168 -47.18 26.75 -37.87
N MET A 169 -45.87 26.61 -38.11
CA MET A 169 -44.98 27.72 -38.50
C MET A 169 -45.03 28.05 -39.99
N GLY A 170 -45.66 27.21 -40.82
CA GLY A 170 -45.71 27.37 -42.27
C GLY A 170 -44.37 27.18 -42.96
N VAL A 171 -43.43 26.44 -42.34
CA VAL A 171 -42.11 26.13 -42.89
C VAL A 171 -42.06 24.79 -43.62
N ALA A 172 -43.12 23.99 -43.49
CA ALA A 172 -43.32 22.74 -44.22
C ALA A 172 -44.78 22.59 -44.68
N SER A 173 -45.01 21.78 -45.71
CA SER A 173 -46.33 21.43 -46.21
C SER A 173 -46.34 19.99 -46.73
N THR A 174 -47.48 19.31 -46.64
CA THR A 174 -47.65 17.97 -47.23
C THR A 174 -47.72 18.04 -48.76
N GLY A 175 -47.13 17.05 -49.43
CA GLY A 175 -47.08 16.97 -50.91
C GLY A 175 -45.64 16.80 -51.44
N PRO A 176 -45.39 17.04 -52.74
CA PRO A 176 -44.05 16.94 -53.30
C PRO A 176 -43.09 17.98 -52.68
N GLY A 177 -41.86 17.58 -52.39
CA GLY A 177 -40.82 18.44 -51.81
C GLY A 177 -39.51 17.69 -51.64
N CYS A 178 -38.45 18.35 -51.16
CA CYS A 178 -37.18 17.66 -50.96
C CYS A 178 -37.26 16.62 -49.82
N THR A 179 -36.92 15.37 -50.12
CA THR A 179 -36.94 14.25 -49.15
C THR A 179 -35.56 13.91 -48.57
N ASP A 180 -34.49 14.61 -48.99
CA ASP A 180 -33.13 14.39 -48.52
C ASP A 180 -32.87 15.21 -47.25
N ASP A 181 -32.62 14.55 -46.13
CA ASP A 181 -32.39 15.17 -44.82
C ASP A 181 -31.09 15.99 -44.74
N ALA A 182 -30.17 15.81 -45.69
CA ALA A 182 -28.97 16.62 -45.83
C ALA A 182 -29.17 17.91 -46.65
N ALA A 183 -30.34 18.12 -47.24
CA ALA A 183 -30.63 19.30 -48.05
C ALA A 183 -31.12 20.49 -47.20
N CYS A 184 -30.78 21.70 -47.63
CA CYS A 184 -31.15 22.97 -46.99
C CYS A 184 -32.64 23.28 -47.01
N ASN A 185 -33.38 22.67 -47.92
CA ASN A 185 -34.82 22.79 -48.03
C ASN A 185 -35.51 21.44 -47.82
N PHE A 186 -34.89 20.54 -47.03
CA PHE A 186 -35.51 19.30 -46.60
C PHE A 186 -36.90 19.57 -46.03
N ASN A 187 -37.89 18.83 -46.52
CA ASN A 187 -39.25 18.87 -46.03
C ASN A 187 -39.60 17.49 -45.46
N ALA A 188 -39.61 17.37 -44.13
CA ALA A 188 -39.98 16.14 -43.44
C ALA A 188 -41.42 15.65 -43.74
N LEU A 189 -42.25 16.49 -44.36
CA LEU A 189 -43.61 16.18 -44.77
C LEU A 189 -43.75 15.92 -46.28
N ALA A 190 -42.65 15.87 -47.01
CA ALA A 190 -42.66 15.56 -48.42
C ALA A 190 -43.10 14.10 -48.64
N SER A 191 -44.14 13.91 -49.45
CA SER A 191 -44.62 12.57 -49.83
C SER A 191 -43.79 11.94 -50.94
N ASP A 192 -43.18 12.78 -51.78
CA ASP A 192 -42.40 12.41 -52.95
C ASP A 192 -41.33 13.48 -53.20
N ASP A 193 -40.14 13.05 -53.62
CA ASP A 193 -39.08 13.97 -54.05
C ASP A 193 -39.49 14.68 -55.36
N ASP A 194 -39.60 16.00 -55.31
CA ASP A 194 -39.92 16.84 -56.47
C ASP A 194 -38.67 17.36 -57.20
N GLY A 195 -37.48 16.95 -56.75
CA GLY A 195 -36.20 17.39 -57.29
C GLY A 195 -35.82 18.82 -56.89
N SER A 196 -36.50 19.41 -55.89
CA SER A 196 -36.21 20.75 -55.38
C SER A 196 -35.03 20.82 -54.42
N CYS A 197 -34.44 19.68 -54.02
CA CYS A 197 -33.34 19.64 -53.05
C CYS A 197 -32.18 20.58 -53.43
N SER A 198 -31.83 21.45 -52.49
CA SER A 198 -30.73 22.39 -52.55
C SER A 198 -29.79 22.11 -51.40
N TYR A 199 -28.48 22.15 -51.64
CA TYR A 199 -27.47 21.84 -50.64
C TYR A 199 -26.58 23.06 -50.44
N ALA A 200 -26.02 23.20 -49.24
CA ALA A 200 -25.02 24.20 -48.98
C ALA A 200 -23.74 23.91 -49.79
N ASP A 201 -23.01 24.96 -50.15
CA ASP A 201 -21.67 24.81 -50.72
C ASP A 201 -20.74 24.13 -49.70
N ALA A 202 -19.75 23.37 -50.17
CA ALA A 202 -18.82 22.67 -49.27
C ALA A 202 -18.12 23.67 -48.32
N GLY A 203 -18.26 23.45 -47.01
CA GLY A 203 -17.71 24.33 -45.98
C GLY A 203 -18.61 25.53 -45.61
N TYR A 204 -19.88 25.51 -46.01
CA TYR A 204 -20.89 26.51 -45.66
C TYR A 204 -22.14 25.85 -45.07
N ASN A 205 -22.88 26.59 -44.25
CA ASN A 205 -24.24 26.21 -43.84
C ASN A 205 -25.27 26.67 -44.90
N CYS A 206 -26.54 26.33 -44.68
CA CYS A 206 -27.64 26.66 -45.59
C CYS A 206 -27.96 28.16 -45.70
N ASP A 207 -27.48 28.96 -44.75
CA ASP A 207 -27.57 30.42 -44.78
C ASP A 207 -26.39 31.08 -45.51
N GLY A 208 -25.47 30.27 -46.06
CA GLY A 208 -24.28 30.74 -46.78
C GLY A 208 -23.18 31.26 -45.87
N GLU A 209 -23.22 30.95 -44.57
CA GLU A 209 -22.17 31.27 -43.62
C GLU A 209 -21.09 30.19 -43.66
N SER A 210 -19.83 30.60 -43.59
CA SER A 210 -18.74 29.64 -43.60
C SER A 210 -18.74 28.85 -42.28
N LEU A 211 -18.65 27.52 -42.41
CA LEU A 211 -18.40 26.62 -41.29
C LEU A 211 -16.93 26.65 -40.85
N ASN A 212 -16.06 27.34 -41.60
CA ASN A 212 -14.65 27.52 -41.24
C ASN A 212 -14.53 28.67 -40.25
N ILE A 213 -14.48 28.34 -38.97
CA ILE A 213 -14.24 29.28 -37.88
C ILE A 213 -12.78 29.10 -37.49
N GLU A 214 -11.97 30.12 -37.76
CA GLU A 214 -10.56 30.15 -37.38
C GLU A 214 -10.44 30.44 -35.87
N GLY A 215 -9.54 29.74 -35.20
CA GLY A 215 -9.21 29.98 -33.79
C GLY A 215 -8.52 28.78 -33.17
N CYS A 216 -8.19 28.86 -31.88
CA CYS A 216 -7.56 27.74 -31.21
C CYS A 216 -8.51 26.54 -31.07
N THR A 217 -8.15 25.42 -31.68
CA THR A 217 -8.93 24.15 -31.63
C THR A 217 -8.49 23.22 -30.49
N SER A 218 -7.44 23.58 -29.75
CA SER A 218 -6.90 22.76 -28.67
C SER A 218 -7.66 22.99 -27.37
N ALA A 219 -8.42 21.99 -26.92
CA ALA A 219 -9.26 22.07 -25.72
C ALA A 219 -8.52 22.23 -24.38
N ILE A 220 -7.18 22.24 -24.37
CA ILE A 220 -6.39 22.61 -23.18
C ILE A 220 -5.89 24.05 -23.22
N ALA A 221 -5.92 24.73 -24.36
CA ALA A 221 -5.42 26.11 -24.48
C ALA A 221 -6.31 27.10 -23.73
N CYS A 222 -5.70 28.18 -23.24
CA CYS A 222 -6.38 29.27 -22.51
C CYS A 222 -7.40 30.01 -23.37
N ASN A 223 -7.13 30.11 -24.67
CA ASN A 223 -8.00 30.74 -25.66
C ASN A 223 -8.71 29.72 -26.56
N TYR A 224 -8.94 28.49 -26.06
CA TYR A 224 -9.73 27.48 -26.77
C TYR A 224 -11.07 28.07 -27.22
N ASN A 225 -11.40 27.89 -28.50
CA ASN A 225 -12.66 28.28 -29.08
C ASN A 225 -13.39 27.02 -29.55
N GLU A 226 -14.45 26.64 -28.84
CA GLU A 226 -15.25 25.44 -29.18
C GLU A 226 -15.92 25.53 -30.55
N ALA A 227 -16.11 26.75 -31.08
CA ALA A 227 -16.66 26.94 -32.40
C ALA A 227 -15.58 26.84 -33.49
N ALA A 228 -14.29 26.93 -33.16
CA ALA A 228 -13.22 26.88 -34.14
C ALA A 228 -13.14 25.50 -34.81
N THR A 229 -13.17 25.50 -36.13
CA THR A 229 -13.06 24.29 -36.97
C THR A 229 -11.71 24.21 -37.67
N ILE A 230 -10.93 25.30 -37.65
CA ILE A 230 -9.58 25.38 -38.21
C ILE A 230 -8.66 26.04 -37.18
N ASP A 231 -7.52 25.40 -36.90
CA ASP A 231 -6.47 25.94 -36.05
C ASP A 231 -5.68 27.02 -36.81
N ASP A 232 -5.76 28.26 -36.31
CA ASP A 232 -5.05 29.41 -36.85
C ASP A 232 -3.66 29.61 -36.21
N GLY A 233 -3.26 28.70 -35.32
CA GLY A 233 -2.00 28.77 -34.57
C GLY A 233 -2.01 29.81 -33.45
N SER A 234 -3.18 30.31 -33.06
CA SER A 234 -3.32 31.27 -31.96
C SER A 234 -3.31 30.64 -30.57
N CYS A 235 -3.28 29.30 -30.45
CA CYS A 235 -3.34 28.61 -29.16
C CYS A 235 -2.27 29.09 -28.17
N ASP A 236 -2.71 29.55 -27.00
CA ASP A 236 -1.86 29.94 -25.87
C ASP A 236 -2.08 28.95 -24.71
N TYR A 237 -0.99 28.39 -24.19
CA TYR A 237 -1.00 27.41 -23.10
C TYR A 237 -0.35 27.93 -21.80
N LEU A 238 0.13 29.17 -21.81
CA LEU A 238 0.73 29.82 -20.65
C LEU A 238 0.31 31.29 -20.60
N GLU A 239 -0.84 31.54 -19.99
CA GLU A 239 -1.32 32.90 -19.76
C GLU A 239 -1.16 33.28 -18.28
N GLY A 240 -0.44 34.36 -18.00
CA GLY A 240 -0.30 34.91 -16.65
C GLY A 240 0.98 34.50 -15.91
N THR A 241 1.10 34.94 -14.65
CA THR A 241 2.29 34.73 -13.81
C THR A 241 1.98 34.14 -12.42
N ASP A 242 0.73 33.73 -12.20
CA ASP A 242 0.27 33.27 -10.88
C ASP A 242 0.76 31.86 -10.55
N ILE A 243 0.92 31.01 -11.57
CA ILE A 243 1.50 29.67 -11.45
C ILE A 243 2.96 29.71 -11.94
N PRO A 244 3.92 29.34 -11.09
CA PRO A 244 5.35 29.41 -11.41
C PRO A 244 5.78 28.31 -12.39
N THR A 245 6.57 28.67 -13.40
CA THR A 245 7.17 27.73 -14.36
C THR A 245 8.66 27.98 -14.52
N GLY A 246 9.36 27.06 -15.19
CA GLY A 246 10.78 27.19 -15.51
C GLY A 246 11.71 26.34 -14.65
N ALA A 247 12.97 26.28 -15.07
CA ALA A 247 13.97 25.35 -14.54
C ALA A 247 14.32 25.56 -13.06
N ASP A 248 14.03 26.73 -12.50
CA ASP A 248 14.30 27.07 -11.09
C ASP A 248 13.17 26.61 -10.14
N VAL A 249 12.04 26.13 -10.69
CA VAL A 249 10.85 25.77 -9.92
C VAL A 249 10.60 24.27 -10.05
N VAL A 250 10.99 23.53 -9.01
CA VAL A 250 10.69 22.10 -8.90
C VAL A 250 9.23 21.91 -8.51
N TRP A 251 8.54 21.08 -9.27
CA TRP A 251 7.18 20.63 -9.05
C TRP A 251 7.17 19.20 -8.53
N LEU A 252 6.29 18.96 -7.57
CA LEU A 252 5.91 17.64 -7.08
C LEU A 252 4.57 17.25 -7.71
N VAL A 253 4.47 16.01 -8.17
CA VAL A 253 3.24 15.44 -8.74
C VAL A 253 3.01 14.07 -8.13
N GLY A 254 1.79 13.80 -7.67
CA GLY A 254 1.48 12.53 -7.01
C GLY A 254 0.03 12.11 -7.22
N LEU A 255 -0.29 10.94 -6.68
CA LEU A 255 -1.65 10.43 -6.55
C LEU A 255 -2.01 10.39 -5.08
N THR A 256 -3.26 10.68 -4.74
CA THR A 256 -3.77 10.40 -3.39
C THR A 256 -3.86 8.88 -3.19
N LEU A 257 -3.45 8.39 -2.03
CA LEU A 257 -3.50 6.99 -1.63
C LEU A 257 -4.57 6.69 -0.58
N SER A 258 -5.40 7.68 -0.25
CA SER A 258 -6.53 7.56 0.67
C SER A 258 -7.46 6.38 0.34
N GLY A 259 -7.65 5.48 1.29
CA GLY A 259 -8.51 4.29 1.13
C GLY A 259 -7.90 3.17 0.27
N THR A 260 -6.59 3.23 -0.01
CA THR A 260 -5.84 2.19 -0.72
C THR A 260 -5.00 1.35 0.27
N PRO A 261 -4.46 0.18 -0.14
CA PRO A 261 -3.51 -0.56 0.69
C PRO A 261 -2.22 0.20 1.00
N TYR A 262 -1.96 1.28 0.25
CA TYR A 262 -0.78 2.12 0.37
C TYR A 262 -0.99 3.33 1.29
N GLU A 263 -2.10 3.39 2.03
CA GLU A 263 -2.43 4.47 2.99
C GLU A 263 -1.29 4.79 3.95
N SER A 264 -0.54 3.78 4.41
CA SER A 264 0.59 3.98 5.32
C SER A 264 1.68 4.88 4.73
N LEU A 265 1.76 4.97 3.40
CA LEU A 265 2.69 5.85 2.69
C LEU A 265 2.13 7.26 2.57
N ALA A 266 0.82 7.49 2.60
CA ALA A 266 0.21 8.83 2.57
C ALA A 266 0.37 9.63 3.88
N GLY A 267 0.95 9.01 4.92
CA GLY A 267 1.27 9.68 6.18
C GLY A 267 0.05 10.21 6.95
N GLY A 268 -1.19 9.96 6.54
CA GLY A 268 -2.40 10.56 7.14
C GLY A 268 -2.67 12.01 6.72
N CYS A 269 -1.84 12.59 5.84
CA CYS A 269 -2.01 13.96 5.31
C CYS A 269 -3.28 14.14 4.51
N GLU A 270 -3.66 13.08 3.82
CA GLU A 270 -4.78 13.08 2.89
C GLU A 270 -6.13 12.97 3.61
N ALA A 271 -6.15 12.43 4.84
CA ALA A 271 -7.36 12.36 5.67
C ALA A 271 -7.91 13.76 6.03
N GLY A 272 -7.06 14.78 6.03
CA GLY A 272 -7.44 16.19 6.23
C GLY A 272 -7.79 16.94 4.93
N GLY A 273 -7.83 16.26 3.78
CA GLY A 273 -7.98 16.88 2.46
C GLY A 273 -6.69 17.49 1.90
N GLY A 274 -5.54 17.10 2.46
CA GLY A 274 -4.20 17.47 1.98
C GLY A 274 -3.63 16.44 0.99
N VAL A 275 -2.33 16.54 0.73
CA VAL A 275 -1.56 15.61 -0.10
C VAL A 275 -0.24 15.29 0.60
N ASN A 276 0.32 14.10 0.39
CA ASN A 276 1.64 13.77 0.94
C ASN A 276 2.75 14.13 -0.07
N PRO A 277 3.59 15.17 0.19
CA PRO A 277 4.67 15.54 -0.71
C PRO A 277 5.77 14.47 -0.83
N ASP A 278 5.91 13.59 0.15
CA ASP A 278 6.94 12.55 0.19
C ASP A 278 6.61 11.34 -0.70
N VAL A 279 5.36 11.22 -1.15
CA VAL A 279 4.91 10.21 -2.12
C VAL A 279 4.56 10.88 -3.44
N SER A 280 5.59 11.43 -4.07
CA SER A 280 5.45 12.16 -5.33
C SER A 280 6.66 11.93 -6.24
N ILE A 281 6.45 12.12 -7.54
CA ILE A 281 7.52 12.35 -8.50
C ILE A 281 7.86 13.83 -8.52
N ASN A 282 9.11 14.17 -8.80
CA ASN A 282 9.53 15.56 -8.97
C ASN A 282 9.95 15.85 -10.42
N GLY A 283 9.85 17.11 -10.83
CA GLY A 283 10.27 17.58 -12.16
C GLY A 283 10.13 19.09 -12.28
N VAL A 284 10.28 19.63 -13.49
CA VAL A 284 10.06 21.06 -13.77
C VAL A 284 9.06 21.21 -14.92
N ILE A 285 8.10 22.13 -14.78
CA ILE A 285 7.21 22.48 -15.90
C ILE A 285 7.97 23.44 -16.82
N VAL A 286 8.10 23.05 -18.09
CA VAL A 286 8.83 23.78 -19.12
C VAL A 286 7.95 24.08 -20.34
N GLY A 287 8.35 25.12 -21.06
CA GLY A 287 7.63 25.67 -22.20
C GLY A 287 7.34 27.15 -21.99
N ASP A 288 7.11 27.85 -23.10
CA ASP A 288 6.82 29.28 -23.13
C ASP A 288 5.34 29.59 -23.45
N GLY A 289 4.50 28.55 -23.52
CA GLY A 289 3.09 28.66 -23.87
C GLY A 289 2.77 28.65 -25.36
N SER A 290 3.76 28.67 -26.27
CA SER A 290 3.51 28.57 -27.73
C SER A 290 3.11 27.17 -28.19
N THR A 291 3.41 26.18 -27.36
CA THR A 291 2.97 24.78 -27.47
C THR A 291 2.54 24.33 -26.08
N PRO A 292 1.79 23.23 -25.96
CA PRO A 292 1.46 22.68 -24.65
C PRO A 292 2.71 22.52 -23.79
N LEU A 293 2.61 22.91 -22.52
CA LEU A 293 3.70 22.80 -21.57
C LEU A 293 3.94 21.33 -21.23
N SER A 294 5.16 20.98 -20.85
CA SER A 294 5.50 19.61 -20.46
C SER A 294 6.35 19.58 -19.21
N MET A 295 6.39 18.42 -18.54
CA MET A 295 7.35 18.19 -17.47
C MET A 295 8.68 17.69 -18.02
N ALA A 296 9.78 18.23 -17.51
CA ALA A 296 11.14 17.79 -17.79
C ALA A 296 11.88 17.47 -16.49
N GLY A 297 12.98 16.70 -16.61
CA GLY A 297 13.81 16.34 -15.45
C GLY A 297 13.08 15.48 -14.42
N ILE A 298 12.17 14.62 -14.87
CA ILE A 298 11.33 13.81 -13.98
C ILE A 298 12.17 12.77 -13.24
N SER A 299 12.01 12.70 -11.92
CA SER A 299 12.56 11.64 -11.08
C SER A 299 11.50 11.13 -10.11
N ASP A 300 11.47 9.82 -9.89
CA ASP A 300 10.68 9.17 -8.83
C ASP A 300 11.62 8.79 -7.69
N PRO A 301 11.74 9.63 -6.64
CA PRO A 301 12.60 9.33 -5.50
C PRO A 301 12.12 8.13 -4.67
N THR A 302 10.83 7.78 -4.77
CA THR A 302 10.22 6.69 -4.00
C THR A 302 10.39 5.33 -4.67
N GLY A 303 10.47 5.32 -6.02
CA GLY A 303 10.43 4.12 -6.84
C GLY A 303 9.05 3.44 -6.90
N LEU A 304 8.04 4.01 -6.23
CA LEU A 304 6.69 3.46 -6.13
C LEU A 304 5.76 3.97 -7.25
N LEU A 305 6.13 5.06 -7.91
CA LEU A 305 5.29 5.82 -8.84
C LEU A 305 5.84 5.73 -10.28
N GLY A 306 6.48 4.62 -10.64
CA GLY A 306 7.10 4.43 -11.95
C GLY A 306 6.15 4.61 -13.13
N GLU A 307 4.89 4.18 -13.01
CA GLU A 307 3.87 4.40 -14.05
C GLU A 307 3.48 5.87 -14.16
N LEU A 308 3.34 6.57 -13.02
CA LEU A 308 3.07 8.00 -12.99
C LEU A 308 4.25 8.80 -13.56
N ALA A 309 5.49 8.41 -13.29
CA ALA A 309 6.69 9.02 -13.86
C ALA A 309 6.73 8.86 -15.40
N ALA A 310 6.40 7.67 -15.90
CA ALA A 310 6.31 7.42 -17.34
C ALA A 310 5.19 8.26 -17.97
N LEU A 311 4.02 8.32 -17.33
CA LEU A 311 2.89 9.13 -17.77
C LEU A 311 3.28 10.62 -17.82
N ALA A 312 3.85 11.16 -16.74
CA ALA A 312 4.23 12.57 -16.62
C ALA A 312 5.18 13.05 -17.72
N SER A 313 5.99 12.16 -18.30
CA SER A 313 6.85 12.49 -19.45
C SER A 313 6.10 12.75 -20.76
N THR A 314 4.84 12.34 -20.82
CA THR A 314 3.94 12.48 -21.99
C THR A 314 2.76 13.41 -21.73
N VAL A 315 2.51 13.75 -20.47
CA VAL A 315 1.44 14.63 -20.04
C VAL A 315 1.72 16.06 -20.49
N GLN A 316 0.68 16.69 -21.01
CA GLN A 316 0.71 18.10 -21.41
C GLN A 316 -0.07 18.94 -20.42
N PHE A 317 0.46 20.12 -20.14
CA PHE A 317 -0.12 21.08 -19.20
C PHE A 317 -0.51 22.35 -19.94
N SER A 318 -1.52 23.00 -19.41
CA SER A 318 -1.87 24.38 -19.73
C SER A 318 -2.13 25.15 -18.45
N ILE A 319 -1.64 26.37 -18.39
CA ILE A 319 -1.69 27.25 -17.22
C ILE A 319 -2.33 28.55 -17.66
N CYS A 320 -3.51 28.84 -17.13
CA CYS A 320 -4.33 29.98 -17.53
C CYS A 320 -4.74 30.79 -16.30
N GLY A 321 -4.02 31.88 -16.04
CA GLY A 321 -4.11 32.65 -14.81
C GLY A 321 -3.80 31.77 -13.60
N THR A 322 -4.80 31.57 -12.74
CA THR A 322 -4.70 30.71 -11.54
C THR A 322 -5.11 29.26 -11.79
N GLY A 323 -5.61 28.94 -12.98
CA GLY A 323 -6.07 27.60 -13.37
C GLY A 323 -4.97 26.76 -14.00
N MET A 324 -5.07 25.44 -13.81
CA MET A 324 -4.20 24.46 -14.46
C MET A 324 -5.06 23.35 -15.06
N THR A 325 -4.78 22.99 -16.30
CA THR A 325 -5.40 21.86 -16.99
C THR A 325 -4.33 20.87 -17.39
N VAL A 326 -4.61 19.59 -17.18
CA VAL A 326 -3.70 18.49 -17.48
C VAL A 326 -4.35 17.56 -18.50
N ALA A 327 -3.68 17.35 -19.64
CA ALA A 327 -4.06 16.33 -20.61
C ALA A 327 -3.45 14.99 -20.20
N ALA A 328 -4.25 14.15 -19.56
CA ALA A 328 -3.83 12.84 -19.08
C ALA A 328 -4.91 11.79 -19.39
N LEU A 329 -4.47 10.57 -19.71
CA LEU A 329 -5.37 9.41 -19.93
C LEU A 329 -6.44 9.66 -21.01
N GLY A 330 -6.13 10.49 -22.01
CA GLY A 330 -7.05 10.86 -23.09
C GLY A 330 -8.12 11.89 -22.70
N ASN A 331 -8.05 12.47 -21.50
CA ASN A 331 -8.97 13.48 -21.00
C ASN A 331 -8.24 14.78 -20.66
N ASN A 332 -8.97 15.89 -20.72
CA ASN A 332 -8.53 17.18 -20.19
C ASN A 332 -9.08 17.34 -18.78
N ILE A 333 -8.19 17.40 -17.80
CA ILE A 333 -8.55 17.42 -16.39
C ILE A 333 -8.29 18.83 -15.85
N PRO A 334 -9.33 19.65 -15.65
CA PRO A 334 -9.18 20.93 -14.97
C PRO A 334 -8.89 20.65 -13.50
N MET A 335 -7.74 21.12 -13.01
CA MET A 335 -7.35 20.93 -11.62
C MET A 335 -7.85 22.10 -10.76
N VAL A 336 -8.35 21.77 -9.57
CA VAL A 336 -8.85 22.74 -8.60
C VAL A 336 -7.72 23.11 -7.64
N GLY A 337 -7.32 24.38 -7.65
CA GLY A 337 -6.29 24.92 -6.76
C GLY A 337 -6.88 25.39 -5.42
N ASN A 338 -6.17 25.12 -4.32
CA ASN A 338 -6.52 25.64 -2.98
C ASN A 338 -5.50 26.66 -2.42
N GLY A 339 -4.52 27.07 -3.23
CA GLY A 339 -3.41 27.95 -2.84
C GLY A 339 -2.14 27.23 -2.41
N THR A 340 -2.21 25.93 -2.12
CA THR A 340 -1.05 25.08 -1.79
C THR A 340 -0.76 24.09 -2.91
N PHE A 341 -1.78 23.46 -3.46
CA PHE A 341 -1.67 22.51 -4.56
C PHE A 341 -2.91 22.55 -5.45
N TRP A 342 -2.79 21.93 -6.62
CA TRP A 342 -3.89 21.68 -7.54
C TRP A 342 -4.23 20.20 -7.52
N MET A 343 -5.52 19.84 -7.50
CA MET A 343 -5.98 18.45 -7.48
C MET A 343 -7.08 18.22 -8.52
N SER A 344 -7.14 17.02 -9.11
CA SER A 344 -8.24 16.64 -9.97
C SER A 344 -9.56 16.58 -9.16
N PRO A 345 -10.69 17.06 -9.70
CA PRO A 345 -11.99 16.98 -9.04
C PRO A 345 -12.62 15.58 -9.12
N ILE A 346 -12.07 14.72 -9.99
CA ILE A 346 -12.48 13.34 -10.21
C ILE A 346 -11.26 12.42 -10.08
N PRO A 347 -11.45 11.15 -9.69
CA PRO A 347 -10.36 10.19 -9.65
C PRO A 347 -9.85 9.92 -11.08
N VAL A 348 -8.53 9.89 -11.24
CA VAL A 348 -7.87 9.64 -12.53
C VAL A 348 -7.52 8.17 -12.72
N SER A 349 -7.40 7.44 -11.61
CA SER A 349 -7.22 5.99 -11.58
C SER A 349 -8.03 5.43 -10.40
N ALA A 350 -8.29 4.14 -10.47
CA ALA A 350 -8.74 3.39 -9.30
C ALA A 350 -7.58 2.51 -8.84
N ASP A 351 -7.40 2.39 -7.52
CA ASP A 351 -6.47 1.42 -6.96
C ASP A 351 -6.86 0.02 -7.45
N PRO A 352 -5.92 -0.75 -8.04
CA PRO A 352 -6.25 -2.04 -8.65
C PRO A 352 -6.64 -3.11 -7.64
N THR A 353 -6.43 -2.87 -6.34
CA THR A 353 -6.68 -3.81 -5.26
C THR A 353 -8.01 -3.53 -4.57
N THR A 354 -8.31 -2.25 -4.28
CA THR A 354 -9.50 -1.84 -3.52
C THR A 354 -10.58 -1.19 -4.38
N GLY A 355 -10.24 -0.71 -5.58
CA GLY A 355 -11.13 0.09 -6.42
C GLY A 355 -11.33 1.53 -5.91
N ALA A 356 -10.61 1.95 -4.86
CA ALA A 356 -10.68 3.31 -4.35
C ALA A 356 -10.14 4.30 -5.39
N GLY A 357 -10.82 5.43 -5.56
CA GLY A 357 -10.41 6.46 -6.51
C GLY A 357 -9.15 7.19 -6.04
N GLN A 358 -8.16 7.31 -6.93
CA GLN A 358 -6.94 8.09 -6.73
C GLN A 358 -7.02 9.39 -7.52
N TYR A 359 -6.72 10.50 -6.87
CA TYR A 359 -6.79 11.84 -7.45
C TYR A 359 -5.38 12.34 -7.79
N LEU A 360 -5.21 12.93 -8.97
CA LEU A 360 -3.96 13.53 -9.39
C LEU A 360 -3.79 14.86 -8.67
N TRP A 361 -2.61 15.11 -8.12
CA TRP A 361 -2.27 16.41 -7.55
C TRP A 361 -0.90 16.89 -8.02
N ALA A 362 -0.72 18.21 -8.06
CA ALA A 362 0.51 18.87 -8.46
C ALA A 362 0.74 20.13 -7.63
N ALA A 363 1.99 20.40 -7.24
CA ALA A 363 2.37 21.60 -6.49
C ALA A 363 3.86 21.95 -6.63
N PRO A 364 4.22 23.25 -6.60
CA PRO A 364 5.60 23.66 -6.40
C PRO A 364 6.15 23.13 -5.07
N MET A 365 7.37 22.62 -5.08
CA MET A 365 8.02 22.01 -3.91
C MET A 365 8.10 22.97 -2.71
N TYR A 366 8.25 24.28 -2.96
CA TYR A 366 8.35 25.29 -1.92
C TYR A 366 7.00 25.60 -1.20
N ASN A 367 5.88 25.06 -1.68
CA ASN A 367 4.59 25.18 -0.99
C ASN A 367 4.50 24.28 0.24
N PHE A 368 5.45 23.35 0.41
CA PHE A 368 5.53 22.45 1.55
C PHE A 368 6.60 22.91 2.53
N THR A 369 6.31 22.79 3.82
CA THR A 369 7.31 23.00 4.87
C THR A 369 8.41 21.95 4.73
N ILE A 370 9.65 22.39 4.57
CA ILE A 370 10.81 21.49 4.58
C ILE A 370 11.05 21.04 6.02
N GLY A 371 11.03 19.73 6.24
CA GLY A 371 11.18 19.15 7.56
C GLY A 371 11.43 17.66 7.48
N CYS A 372 10.76 16.91 8.35
CA CYS A 372 10.82 15.47 8.32
C CYS A 372 9.47 14.86 8.67
N GLY A 373 8.74 14.45 7.63
CA GLY A 373 7.45 13.78 7.70
C GLY A 373 7.52 12.26 7.84
N ILE A 374 8.73 11.67 7.85
CA ILE A 374 8.92 10.22 8.00
C ILE A 374 8.90 9.83 9.49
N PRO A 375 7.93 9.02 9.96
CA PRO A 375 7.80 8.66 11.38
C PRO A 375 9.00 7.92 11.99
N ASP A 376 9.73 7.16 11.17
CA ASP A 376 10.89 6.37 11.60
C ASP A 376 12.19 7.19 11.69
N ALA A 377 12.15 8.48 11.33
CA ALA A 377 13.31 9.36 11.40
C ALA A 377 13.51 9.91 12.82
N CYS A 378 14.76 10.15 13.19
CA CYS A 378 15.17 10.66 14.49
C CYS A 378 14.60 12.05 14.82
N ASN A 379 14.40 12.87 13.79
CA ASN A 379 13.90 14.23 13.88
C ASN A 379 12.51 14.39 13.24
N PHE A 380 11.69 13.33 13.26
CA PHE A 380 10.28 13.40 12.88
C PHE A 380 9.60 14.53 13.66
N SER A 381 9.00 15.48 12.95
CA SER A 381 8.40 16.68 13.54
C SER A 381 7.06 16.41 14.23
N GLY A 382 6.47 15.24 14.01
CA GLY A 382 5.09 14.93 14.36
C GLY A 382 4.09 15.29 13.25
N ASP A 383 4.54 15.95 12.19
CA ASP A 383 3.73 16.30 11.02
C ASP A 383 4.20 15.51 9.79
N PRO A 384 3.46 14.48 9.37
CA PRO A 384 3.81 13.64 8.23
C PRO A 384 3.66 14.34 6.87
N CYS A 385 3.20 15.60 6.85
CA CYS A 385 2.97 16.37 5.63
C CYS A 385 4.12 17.33 5.30
N GLU A 386 5.16 17.32 6.12
CA GLU A 386 6.40 18.02 5.83
C GLU A 386 7.20 17.28 4.76
N LEU A 387 7.77 18.05 3.83
CA LEU A 387 8.66 17.51 2.81
C LEU A 387 9.97 17.05 3.45
N SER A 388 10.23 15.75 3.40
CA SER A 388 11.27 15.01 4.14
C SER A 388 12.70 15.18 3.62
N LEU A 389 13.07 16.39 3.20
CA LEU A 389 14.42 16.73 2.74
C LEU A 389 15.43 16.96 3.88
N ALA A 390 14.96 17.03 5.13
CA ALA A 390 15.81 17.25 6.30
C ALA A 390 15.77 16.08 7.30
N CYS A 391 15.32 14.90 6.88
CA CYS A 391 15.30 13.72 7.74
C CYS A 391 16.71 13.21 8.06
N THR A 392 16.89 12.81 9.31
CA THR A 392 18.05 12.07 9.81
C THR A 392 17.56 10.74 10.35
N PHE A 393 18.25 9.66 10.00
CA PHE A 393 17.80 8.30 10.31
C PHE A 393 18.60 7.69 11.46
N PRO A 394 18.01 6.71 12.16
CA PRO A 394 18.72 5.97 13.20
C PRO A 394 19.92 5.22 12.62
N GLY A 395 21.04 5.27 13.32
CA GLY A 395 22.25 4.51 13.02
C GLY A 395 23.14 4.43 14.24
N CYS A 396 24.30 3.79 14.14
CA CYS A 396 25.22 3.78 15.28
C CYS A 396 25.90 5.14 15.41
N THR A 397 25.73 5.78 16.58
CA THR A 397 26.32 7.11 16.86
C THR A 397 27.62 7.05 17.65
N ASP A 398 28.05 5.86 18.09
CA ASP A 398 29.31 5.66 18.81
C ASP A 398 30.50 5.63 17.85
N GLU A 399 31.35 6.68 17.89
CA GLU A 399 32.57 6.79 17.06
C GLU A 399 33.57 5.63 17.29
N GLY A 400 33.46 4.91 18.42
CA GLY A 400 34.29 3.75 18.74
C GLY A 400 33.77 2.43 18.21
N ALA A 401 32.56 2.39 17.65
CA ALA A 401 31.95 1.18 17.11
C ALA A 401 32.38 0.92 15.66
N ASP A 402 32.44 -0.35 15.28
CA ASP A 402 32.85 -0.79 13.94
C ASP A 402 31.86 -0.37 12.85
N ASN A 403 30.58 -0.22 13.20
CA ASN A 403 29.52 0.22 12.30
C ASN A 403 29.08 1.68 12.57
N TYR A 404 29.97 2.50 13.15
CA TYR A 404 29.72 3.93 13.31
C TYR A 404 29.24 4.56 11.99
N ASP A 405 28.10 5.25 12.07
CA ASP A 405 27.54 5.99 10.95
C ASP A 405 27.56 7.50 11.27
N PRO A 406 28.45 8.29 10.63
CA PRO A 406 28.51 9.73 10.84
C PRO A 406 27.27 10.47 10.31
N ALA A 407 26.40 9.82 9.54
CA ALA A 407 25.13 10.39 9.07
C ALA A 407 23.95 10.08 10.02
N ALA A 408 24.14 9.27 11.06
CA ALA A 408 23.08 8.91 12.00
C ALA A 408 22.61 10.13 12.82
N GLY A 409 21.29 10.37 12.84
CA GLY A 409 20.68 11.46 13.61
C GLY A 409 20.47 11.12 15.09
N CYS A 410 20.37 9.83 15.40
CA CYS A 410 20.15 9.28 16.72
C CYS A 410 20.62 7.82 16.77
N ASP A 411 20.88 7.34 17.97
CA ASP A 411 21.34 5.96 18.18
C ASP A 411 20.24 4.94 17.90
N ALA A 412 20.49 4.03 16.98
CA ALA A 412 19.64 2.88 16.69
C ALA A 412 19.80 1.74 17.72
N GLY A 413 20.74 1.85 18.66
CA GLY A 413 21.04 0.80 19.64
C GLY A 413 21.67 -0.46 19.01
N ASN A 414 22.18 -0.31 17.78
CA ASN A 414 22.76 -1.39 16.97
C ASN A 414 24.27 -1.22 16.79
N CYS A 415 24.93 -0.35 17.57
CA CYS A 415 26.38 -0.20 17.55
C CYS A 415 27.06 -1.54 17.79
N VAL A 416 27.97 -1.92 16.90
CA VAL A 416 28.73 -3.15 16.92
C VAL A 416 30.13 -2.82 17.39
N THR A 417 30.57 -3.49 18.44
CA THR A 417 31.97 -3.46 18.87
C THR A 417 32.45 -4.89 18.84
N SER A 418 33.36 -5.18 17.91
CA SER A 418 33.96 -6.50 17.73
C SER A 418 35.07 -6.74 18.73
N GLY A 419 35.17 -7.97 19.22
CA GLY A 419 36.25 -8.41 20.09
C GLY A 419 35.84 -9.63 20.90
N CYS A 420 36.77 -10.21 21.65
CA CYS A 420 36.43 -11.37 22.47
C CYS A 420 35.39 -11.02 23.54
N THR A 421 34.22 -11.67 23.48
CA THR A 421 33.10 -11.46 24.42
C THR A 421 33.12 -12.42 25.62
N ASN A 422 34.03 -13.40 25.62
CA ASN A 422 34.17 -14.38 26.70
C ASN A 422 35.06 -13.84 27.83
N ASP A 423 34.51 -13.69 29.03
CA ASP A 423 35.19 -13.14 30.21
C ASP A 423 36.30 -14.05 30.78
N GLY A 424 36.33 -15.33 30.39
CA GLY A 424 37.39 -16.29 30.68
C GLY A 424 38.59 -16.21 29.73
N ALA A 425 38.52 -15.40 28.67
CA ALA A 425 39.63 -15.20 27.74
C ALA A 425 40.62 -14.14 28.25
N THR A 426 41.90 -14.36 27.95
CA THR A 426 43.01 -13.45 28.31
C THR A 426 42.95 -12.10 27.59
N ASN A 427 42.23 -12.02 26.47
CA ASN A 427 41.99 -10.81 25.69
C ASN A 427 40.51 -10.39 25.66
N TYR A 428 39.75 -10.76 26.70
CA TYR A 428 38.37 -10.31 26.88
C TYR A 428 38.26 -8.78 26.71
N ASN A 429 37.32 -8.35 25.87
CA ASN A 429 36.97 -6.95 25.69
C ASN A 429 35.57 -6.69 26.26
N ALA A 430 35.51 -6.02 27.41
CA ALA A 430 34.25 -5.68 28.06
C ALA A 430 33.35 -4.72 27.26
N ALA A 431 33.92 -4.01 26.27
CA ALA A 431 33.15 -3.16 25.35
C ALA A 431 32.64 -3.92 24.11
N ALA A 432 33.13 -5.14 23.86
CA ALA A 432 32.68 -5.93 22.73
C ALA A 432 31.30 -6.54 22.99
N ASN A 433 30.42 -6.40 22.00
CA ASN A 433 29.10 -7.03 21.99
C ASN A 433 28.93 -8.06 20.87
N THR A 434 29.95 -8.20 20.03
CA THR A 434 30.00 -9.13 18.92
C THR A 434 31.34 -9.86 18.98
N ASP A 435 31.29 -11.21 19.08
CA ASP A 435 32.50 -12.03 19.10
C ASP A 435 33.12 -12.10 17.70
N ASP A 436 34.38 -11.69 17.60
CA ASP A 436 35.17 -11.73 16.36
C ASP A 436 36.03 -12.99 16.22
N GLY A 437 35.94 -13.91 17.18
CA GLY A 437 36.72 -15.14 17.21
C GLY A 437 38.17 -14.91 17.65
N SER A 438 38.51 -13.72 18.16
CA SER A 438 39.85 -13.41 18.65
C SER A 438 40.15 -14.00 20.03
N CYS A 439 39.17 -14.59 20.73
CA CYS A 439 39.34 -15.09 22.10
C CYS A 439 40.54 -16.03 22.25
N LEU A 440 41.42 -15.71 23.22
CA LEU A 440 42.59 -16.50 23.58
C LEU A 440 42.46 -16.99 25.02
N PHE A 441 42.55 -18.30 25.24
CA PHE A 441 42.43 -18.91 26.57
C PHE A 441 43.79 -19.35 27.09
N LEU A 442 44.04 -19.13 28.37
CA LEU A 442 45.27 -19.57 29.02
C LEU A 442 45.25 -21.09 29.17
N VAL A 443 46.23 -21.76 28.56
CA VAL A 443 46.44 -23.20 28.61
C VAL A 443 47.70 -23.47 29.40
N THR A 444 47.59 -24.28 30.45
CA THR A 444 48.75 -24.76 31.22
C THR A 444 49.03 -26.22 30.87
N LEU A 445 50.20 -26.45 30.30
CA LEU A 445 50.70 -27.77 29.92
C LEU A 445 51.75 -28.18 30.95
N GLN A 446 51.45 -29.20 31.73
CA GLN A 446 52.33 -29.70 32.78
C GLN A 446 52.79 -31.13 32.50
N VAL A 447 53.96 -31.48 33.03
CA VAL A 447 54.46 -32.86 33.07
C VAL A 447 55.21 -33.10 34.36
N ASN A 448 55.05 -34.30 34.92
CA ASN A 448 55.83 -34.76 36.06
C ASN A 448 57.00 -35.63 35.59
N MET A 449 58.21 -35.25 35.98
CA MET A 449 59.49 -35.88 35.59
C MET A 449 60.40 -36.04 36.81
N SER A 450 60.92 -37.26 37.01
CA SER A 450 61.86 -37.59 38.08
C SER A 450 63.33 -37.55 37.65
N GLU A 451 63.61 -37.73 36.35
CA GLU A 451 64.96 -37.68 35.78
C GLU A 451 65.02 -36.60 34.69
N VAL A 452 65.74 -35.51 34.96
CA VAL A 452 65.78 -34.34 34.08
C VAL A 452 67.19 -34.02 33.62
N ALA A 453 67.33 -33.77 32.32
CA ALA A 453 68.57 -33.38 31.68
C ALA A 453 69.10 -32.05 32.24
N THR A 454 70.43 -31.85 32.20
CA THR A 454 71.05 -30.60 32.69
C THR A 454 70.59 -29.34 31.94
N SER A 455 70.07 -29.49 30.72
CA SER A 455 69.47 -28.43 29.92
C SER A 455 67.98 -28.18 30.23
N GLY A 456 67.42 -28.86 31.23
CA GLY A 456 66.03 -28.73 31.65
C GLY A 456 65.03 -29.46 30.74
N VAL A 457 63.74 -29.22 31.00
CA VAL A 457 62.62 -29.72 30.20
C VAL A 457 62.18 -28.64 29.21
N ASN A 458 62.00 -28.98 27.94
CA ASN A 458 61.47 -28.09 26.92
C ASN A 458 60.17 -28.66 26.35
N ILE A 459 59.42 -27.83 25.62
CA ILE A 459 58.19 -28.23 24.94
C ILE A 459 58.23 -27.82 23.47
N ALA A 460 57.84 -28.74 22.60
CA ALA A 460 57.69 -28.50 21.17
C ALA A 460 56.27 -28.84 20.73
N GLY A 461 55.53 -27.85 20.22
CA GLY A 461 54.24 -28.06 19.56
C GLY A 461 54.00 -27.17 18.35
N ALA A 462 52.82 -27.34 17.73
CA ALA A 462 52.42 -26.59 16.54
C ALA A 462 52.43 -25.06 16.77
N PHE A 463 52.17 -24.62 18.01
CA PHE A 463 52.11 -23.21 18.42
C PHE A 463 53.45 -22.45 18.37
N GLN A 464 54.58 -23.13 18.17
CA GLN A 464 55.90 -22.50 18.02
C GLN A 464 56.71 -23.02 16.82
N GLY A 465 56.16 -23.96 16.03
CA GLY A 465 56.83 -24.49 14.84
C GLY A 465 57.67 -25.75 15.06
N TRP A 466 57.39 -26.52 16.11
CA TRP A 466 58.09 -27.78 16.45
C TRP A 466 59.62 -27.63 16.66
N ASP A 467 60.09 -26.52 17.23
CA ASP A 467 61.49 -26.37 17.67
C ASP A 467 61.66 -26.82 19.15
N PRO A 468 62.42 -27.89 19.43
CA PRO A 468 62.61 -28.42 20.79
C PRO A 468 63.50 -27.54 21.67
N ALA A 469 64.17 -26.52 21.12
CA ALA A 469 64.98 -25.58 21.87
C ALA A 469 64.30 -24.21 22.09
N ALA A 470 63.14 -23.98 21.46
CA ALA A 470 62.50 -22.67 21.46
C ALA A 470 61.89 -22.29 22.81
N THR A 471 61.36 -23.28 23.55
CA THR A 471 60.56 -23.03 24.74
C THR A 471 60.94 -23.98 25.88
N ALA A 472 61.59 -23.42 26.92
CA ALA A 472 61.87 -24.12 28.17
C ALA A 472 60.67 -24.07 29.13
N CYS A 473 60.36 -25.18 29.79
CA CYS A 473 59.33 -25.27 30.82
C CYS A 473 59.86 -24.73 32.16
N ALA A 474 58.98 -24.08 32.92
CA ALA A 474 59.28 -23.63 34.27
C ALA A 474 59.21 -24.80 35.26
N ASP A 475 60.22 -24.94 36.12
CA ASP A 475 60.22 -25.91 37.23
C ASP A 475 59.37 -25.37 38.39
N LEU A 476 58.28 -26.06 38.72
CA LEU A 476 57.38 -25.72 39.81
C LEU A 476 57.78 -26.42 41.13
N GLY A 477 58.81 -27.26 41.12
CA GLY A 477 59.22 -28.10 42.23
C GLY A 477 58.45 -29.44 42.28
N GLY A 478 58.93 -30.38 43.10
CA GLY A 478 58.29 -31.69 43.25
C GLY A 478 58.31 -32.57 42.01
N GLY A 479 59.15 -32.25 41.01
CA GLY A 479 59.24 -32.95 39.73
C GLY A 479 58.29 -32.42 38.66
N VAL A 480 57.53 -31.36 38.92
CA VAL A 480 56.54 -30.82 37.97
C VAL A 480 57.11 -29.66 37.17
N TYR A 481 56.98 -29.74 35.84
CA TYR A 481 57.38 -28.70 34.89
C TYR A 481 56.17 -28.19 34.12
N GLU A 482 56.11 -26.87 33.90
CA GLU A 482 54.96 -26.20 33.28
C GLU A 482 55.34 -25.30 32.10
N TYR A 483 54.49 -25.26 31.10
CA TYR A 483 54.43 -24.18 30.12
C TYR A 483 53.01 -23.62 30.01
N ALA A 484 52.88 -22.31 30.16
CA ALA A 484 51.61 -21.60 30.04
C ALA A 484 51.57 -20.77 28.75
N ILE A 485 50.51 -20.92 27.95
CA ILE A 485 50.35 -20.24 26.65
C ILE A 485 48.90 -19.83 26.42
N ALA A 486 48.68 -18.65 25.81
CA ALA A 486 47.35 -18.23 25.37
C ALA A 486 47.10 -18.75 23.95
N LEU A 487 46.06 -19.58 23.77
CA LEU A 487 45.72 -20.20 22.49
C LEU A 487 44.26 -19.91 22.12
N ALA A 488 44.00 -19.74 20.82
CA ALA A 488 42.63 -19.67 20.30
C ALA A 488 41.93 -21.04 20.40
N PRO A 489 40.59 -21.10 20.41
CA PRO A 489 39.85 -22.36 20.35
C PRO A 489 40.34 -23.26 19.21
N GLY A 490 40.60 -24.51 19.52
CA GLY A 490 41.16 -25.46 18.57
C GLY A 490 41.91 -26.62 19.24
N THR A 491 42.34 -27.56 18.41
CA THR A 491 43.11 -28.73 18.84
C THR A 491 44.58 -28.52 18.52
N TYR A 492 45.43 -28.63 19.53
CA TYR A 492 46.87 -28.42 19.40
C TYR A 492 47.63 -29.68 19.79
N GLU A 493 48.67 -29.99 19.02
CA GLU A 493 49.58 -31.09 19.30
C GLU A 493 50.91 -30.58 19.84
N TYR A 494 51.51 -31.34 20.76
CA TYR A 494 52.80 -31.01 21.38
C TYR A 494 53.52 -32.24 21.95
N LYS A 495 54.78 -32.03 22.36
CA LYS A 495 55.62 -32.98 23.09
C LYS A 495 56.49 -32.26 24.11
N PHE A 496 56.66 -32.87 25.28
CA PHE A 496 57.74 -32.55 26.20
C PHE A 496 59.05 -33.22 25.75
N VAL A 497 60.16 -32.53 25.95
CA VAL A 497 61.51 -32.93 25.57
C VAL A 497 62.39 -32.88 26.81
N ASN A 498 63.02 -34.01 27.15
CA ASN A 498 63.97 -34.07 28.26
C ASN A 498 65.35 -33.55 27.80
N GLY A 499 65.47 -32.24 27.73
CA GLY A 499 66.59 -31.54 27.12
C GLY A 499 66.07 -30.49 26.13
N ASN A 500 66.91 -30.06 25.19
CA ASN A 500 66.57 -29.03 24.20
C ASN A 500 66.82 -29.48 22.74
N ALA A 501 66.90 -30.78 22.50
CA ALA A 501 67.13 -31.37 21.19
C ALA A 501 66.33 -32.65 21.01
N TRP A 502 66.02 -32.99 19.75
CA TRP A 502 65.35 -34.25 19.42
C TRP A 502 66.22 -35.47 19.74
N GLY A 503 65.58 -36.58 20.12
CA GLY A 503 66.25 -37.83 20.51
C GLY A 503 65.92 -38.27 21.95
N ASP A 504 65.56 -37.31 22.80
CA ASP A 504 65.03 -37.53 24.15
C ASP A 504 63.62 -36.92 24.30
N ASP A 505 62.86 -36.80 23.19
CA ASP A 505 61.45 -36.39 23.22
C ASP A 505 60.52 -37.53 23.65
N GLU A 506 59.41 -37.17 24.27
CA GLU A 506 58.47 -38.18 24.73
C GLU A 506 57.74 -38.88 23.56
N TYR A 507 57.35 -40.13 23.80
CA TYR A 507 56.40 -40.86 22.97
C TYR A 507 55.25 -41.33 23.85
N VAL A 508 54.06 -40.76 23.65
CA VAL A 508 52.89 -41.02 24.50
C VAL A 508 51.85 -41.85 23.75
N ASN A 509 51.35 -42.91 24.39
CA ASN A 509 50.27 -43.75 23.86
C ASN A 509 49.10 -43.74 24.85
N GLY A 510 47.88 -43.46 24.37
CA GLY A 510 46.68 -43.34 25.19
C GLY A 510 45.77 -42.19 24.76
N ASP A 511 44.74 -41.91 25.56
CA ASP A 511 43.65 -40.97 25.21
C ASP A 511 44.09 -39.50 25.13
N CYS A 512 45.24 -39.17 25.74
CA CYS A 512 45.86 -37.84 25.65
C CYS A 512 46.78 -37.66 24.44
N SER A 513 46.85 -38.65 23.53
CA SER A 513 47.76 -38.68 22.37
C SER A 513 46.99 -38.73 21.05
N ASN A 514 47.59 -38.21 19.98
CA ASN A 514 47.04 -38.29 18.61
C ASN A 514 47.19 -39.68 17.96
N GLY A 515 47.69 -40.68 18.70
CA GLY A 515 47.97 -42.03 18.19
C GLY A 515 49.29 -42.16 17.43
N ALA A 516 50.05 -41.07 17.25
CA ALA A 516 51.39 -41.03 16.66
C ALA A 516 52.49 -40.65 17.67
N GLY A 517 52.14 -40.50 18.94
CA GLY A 517 53.09 -40.19 20.02
C GLY A 517 53.09 -38.73 20.49
N ASN A 518 52.34 -37.83 19.84
CA ASN A 518 52.19 -36.44 20.27
C ASN A 518 51.03 -36.30 21.24
N ARG A 519 51.19 -35.49 22.29
CA ARG A 519 50.09 -35.10 23.16
C ARG A 519 49.13 -34.15 22.45
N VAL A 520 47.86 -34.20 22.83
CA VAL A 520 46.79 -33.35 22.28
C VAL A 520 46.15 -32.55 23.41
N VAL A 521 45.94 -31.26 23.18
CA VAL A 521 45.09 -30.41 24.03
C VAL A 521 43.99 -29.78 23.17
N ILE A 522 42.76 -29.75 23.69
CA ILE A 522 41.61 -29.13 23.05
C ILE A 522 41.25 -27.89 23.84
N VAL A 523 41.32 -26.73 23.20
CA VAL A 523 40.93 -25.45 23.76
C VAL A 523 39.53 -25.13 23.25
N VAL A 524 38.59 -24.89 24.18
CA VAL A 524 37.19 -24.60 23.85
C VAL A 524 36.82 -23.16 24.20
N ASP A 525 36.55 -22.86 25.47
CA ASP A 525 35.98 -21.57 25.89
C ASP A 525 36.38 -21.15 27.32
N ALA A 526 37.38 -21.80 27.92
CA ALA A 526 37.89 -21.48 29.24
C ALA A 526 39.36 -21.88 29.40
N ALA A 527 39.98 -21.43 30.50
CA ALA A 527 41.31 -21.89 30.87
C ALA A 527 41.35 -23.42 30.96
N THR A 528 42.23 -24.03 30.18
CA THR A 528 42.32 -25.49 30.05
C THR A 528 43.63 -25.97 30.65
N GLY A 529 43.55 -26.82 31.68
CA GLY A 529 44.70 -27.54 32.22
C GLY A 529 44.68 -28.99 31.75
N ASN A 530 45.83 -29.54 31.35
CA ASN A 530 45.93 -30.93 30.88
C ASN A 530 46.22 -31.96 32.01
N GLY A 531 45.92 -31.62 33.27
CA GLY A 531 46.42 -32.36 34.43
C GLY A 531 47.96 -32.30 34.53
N THR A 532 48.55 -33.18 35.34
CA THR A 532 50.01 -33.28 35.53
C THR A 532 50.49 -34.71 35.19
N PRO A 533 50.34 -35.14 33.93
CA PRO A 533 50.67 -36.50 33.52
C PRO A 533 52.16 -36.80 33.69
N CYS A 534 52.48 -38.08 33.84
CA CYS A 534 53.87 -38.52 33.88
C CYS A 534 54.53 -38.40 32.51
N TYR A 535 55.84 -38.18 32.49
CA TYR A 535 56.63 -38.24 31.26
C TYR A 535 56.38 -39.55 30.51
N THR A 536 56.12 -39.48 29.20
CA THR A 536 55.74 -40.63 28.34
C THR A 536 54.40 -41.32 28.63
N SER A 537 53.61 -40.85 29.59
CA SER A 537 52.30 -41.42 29.94
C SER A 537 51.15 -40.40 29.86
N CYS A 538 49.93 -40.89 29.68
CA CYS A 538 48.72 -40.09 29.89
C CYS A 538 48.25 -40.08 31.35
N ASP A 539 48.72 -41.03 32.16
CA ASP A 539 48.36 -41.15 33.57
C ASP A 539 49.31 -40.34 34.45
N ASP A 540 48.86 -39.99 35.65
CA ASP A 540 49.71 -39.40 36.69
C ASP A 540 50.90 -40.32 37.00
N CYS A 541 52.03 -39.75 37.40
CA CYS A 541 53.16 -40.58 37.82
C CYS A 541 52.72 -41.44 39.01
N ALA A 542 52.76 -42.76 38.83
CA ALA A 542 52.43 -43.69 39.90
C ALA A 542 53.27 -43.31 41.13
N PRO A 543 52.64 -43.01 42.29
CA PRO A 543 53.41 -42.83 43.50
C PRO A 543 54.20 -44.11 43.73
N VAL A 544 55.45 -43.99 44.17
CA VAL A 544 56.24 -45.17 44.54
C VAL A 544 55.44 -45.89 45.63
N VAL A 545 54.82 -47.02 45.30
CA VAL A 545 54.09 -47.84 46.28
C VAL A 545 55.15 -48.46 47.17
N VAL A 546 55.32 -47.89 48.35
CA VAL A 546 56.15 -48.44 49.40
C VAL A 546 55.22 -49.25 50.26
N MET A 547 55.21 -50.57 50.00
CA MET A 547 54.48 -51.54 50.80
C MET A 547 55.10 -51.62 52.19
N GLY A 548 54.28 -51.52 53.23
CA GLY A 548 54.69 -51.70 54.62
C GLY A 548 53.64 -51.18 55.58
N CYS A 549 53.80 -51.47 56.87
CA CYS A 549 52.79 -51.07 57.85
C CYS A 549 52.61 -49.53 57.92
N THR A 550 51.43 -49.02 57.58
CA THR A 550 51.12 -47.58 57.57
C THR A 550 50.60 -47.04 58.89
N TYR A 551 50.37 -47.91 59.89
CA TYR A 551 49.84 -47.52 61.20
C TYR A 551 50.97 -47.13 62.13
N ASP A 552 51.03 -45.86 62.54
CA ASP A 552 52.06 -45.30 63.42
C ASP A 552 52.19 -46.00 64.78
N ALA A 553 51.10 -46.62 65.23
CA ALA A 553 51.02 -47.38 66.47
C ALA A 553 51.56 -48.82 66.38
N ALA A 554 51.94 -49.31 65.19
CA ALA A 554 52.52 -50.65 65.02
C ALA A 554 54.01 -50.66 65.33
N ASP A 555 54.51 -51.76 65.88
CA ASP A 555 55.93 -51.91 66.22
C ASP A 555 56.84 -51.92 64.98
N ASN A 556 56.28 -52.25 63.81
CA ASN A 556 56.96 -52.23 62.52
C ASN A 556 56.41 -51.15 61.57
N TYR A 557 55.85 -50.06 62.11
CA TYR A 557 55.45 -48.89 61.33
C TYR A 557 56.57 -48.41 60.40
N ASN A 558 56.23 -48.21 59.12
CA ASN A 558 57.12 -47.64 58.13
C ASN A 558 56.61 -46.27 57.68
N ALA A 559 57.29 -45.20 58.12
CA ALA A 559 56.92 -43.84 57.76
C ALA A 559 57.05 -43.50 56.26
N ALA A 560 57.74 -44.33 55.48
CA ALA A 560 57.80 -44.21 54.04
C ALA A 560 56.72 -45.04 53.32
N ALA A 561 56.02 -45.94 54.04
CA ALA A 561 54.96 -46.76 53.46
C ALA A 561 53.71 -45.92 53.19
N ASN A 562 53.19 -46.05 51.98
CA ASN A 562 51.98 -45.36 51.54
C ASN A 562 50.85 -46.33 51.16
N ASP A 563 51.08 -47.63 51.34
CA ASP A 563 50.08 -48.68 51.15
C ASP A 563 50.38 -49.83 52.14
N ASP A 564 49.36 -50.25 52.90
CA ASP A 564 49.50 -51.28 53.94
C ASP A 564 49.56 -52.67 53.30
N ASP A 565 50.63 -53.39 53.56
CA ASP A 565 50.85 -54.74 53.05
C ASP A 565 50.35 -55.83 53.99
N GLY A 566 49.66 -55.43 55.08
CA GLY A 566 49.14 -56.32 56.10
C GLY A 566 50.22 -56.89 57.01
N SER A 567 51.44 -56.34 56.97
CA SER A 567 52.55 -56.80 57.79
C SER A 567 52.55 -56.21 59.20
N CYS A 568 51.63 -55.30 59.56
CA CYS A 568 51.62 -54.63 60.86
C CYS A 568 51.65 -55.59 62.07
N GLU A 569 52.68 -55.46 62.91
CA GLU A 569 52.85 -56.17 64.16
C GLU A 569 52.58 -55.24 65.34
N PHE A 570 51.74 -55.68 66.28
CA PHE A 570 51.43 -54.94 67.52
C PHE A 570 51.70 -55.87 68.70
N SER A 571 52.70 -55.57 69.54
CA SER A 571 53.12 -56.41 70.65
C SER A 571 52.47 -55.99 71.97
N GLY A 572 51.42 -56.71 72.33
CA GLY A 572 50.71 -56.58 73.62
C GLY A 572 49.21 -56.63 73.43
N GLY A 573 48.52 -57.59 74.05
CA GLY A 573 47.07 -57.71 73.94
C GLY A 573 46.31 -56.49 74.49
N SER A 574 45.20 -56.17 73.80
CA SER A 574 44.18 -55.11 74.04
C SER A 574 44.63 -53.69 73.62
N ASP A 575 44.04 -53.00 72.63
CA ASP A 575 42.78 -53.16 71.88
C ASP A 575 42.98 -52.68 70.43
N CYS A 576 42.32 -53.29 69.44
CA CYS A 576 42.19 -52.61 68.17
C CYS A 576 41.29 -51.38 68.36
N VAL A 577 41.68 -50.21 67.85
CA VAL A 577 41.05 -48.90 68.17
C VAL A 577 39.52 -48.85 67.94
N GLY A 578 38.98 -49.79 67.16
CA GLY A 578 37.55 -49.94 66.87
C GLY A 578 36.83 -51.08 67.59
N ASP A 579 37.43 -51.71 68.60
CA ASP A 579 36.78 -52.65 69.53
C ASP A 579 36.22 -51.85 70.72
N LEU A 580 34.95 -51.43 70.60
CA LEU A 580 34.30 -50.55 71.55
C LEU A 580 33.60 -51.32 72.67
N ASP A 581 33.40 -52.63 72.52
CA ASP A 581 32.81 -53.48 73.56
C ASP A 581 33.82 -54.38 74.30
N GLY A 582 35.07 -54.39 73.87
CA GLY A 582 36.23 -54.98 74.54
C GLY A 582 36.31 -56.50 74.37
N ASP A 583 35.77 -57.05 73.27
CA ASP A 583 35.72 -58.50 73.01
C ASP A 583 36.95 -59.05 72.27
N GLY A 584 37.87 -58.17 71.87
CA GLY A 584 39.12 -58.47 71.19
C GLY A 584 39.01 -58.49 69.65
N VAL A 585 37.87 -58.11 69.06
CA VAL A 585 37.69 -57.94 67.61
C VAL A 585 36.92 -56.66 67.28
N SER A 586 37.19 -56.01 66.14
CA SER A 586 36.34 -54.92 65.63
C SER A 586 35.37 -55.49 64.58
N ALA A 587 34.10 -55.63 64.95
CA ALA A 587 33.06 -56.26 64.14
C ALA A 587 31.81 -55.37 64.01
N THR A 588 30.76 -55.88 63.35
CA THR A 588 29.49 -55.16 63.17
C THR A 588 28.87 -54.71 64.50
N ALA A 589 29.16 -55.42 65.60
CA ALA A 589 28.72 -55.06 66.95
C ALA A 589 29.31 -53.71 67.40
N ASP A 590 30.61 -53.50 67.23
CA ASP A 590 31.29 -52.26 67.56
C ASP A 590 30.84 -51.09 66.70
N LEU A 591 30.64 -51.34 65.40
CA LEU A 591 30.13 -50.32 64.49
C LEU A 591 28.71 -49.87 64.90
N LEU A 592 27.87 -50.81 65.35
CA LEU A 592 26.55 -50.49 65.88
C LEU A 592 26.64 -49.73 67.21
N LEU A 593 27.63 -50.05 68.06
CA LEU A 593 27.87 -49.32 69.29
C LEU A 593 28.30 -47.87 69.03
N PHE A 594 29.23 -47.66 68.09
CA PHE A 594 29.65 -46.34 67.63
C PHE A 594 28.48 -45.53 67.06
N LEU A 595 27.70 -46.11 66.14
CA LEU A 595 26.56 -45.44 65.52
C LEU A 595 25.43 -45.12 66.51
N SER A 596 25.32 -45.86 67.62
CA SER A 596 24.34 -45.59 68.67
C SER A 596 24.61 -44.30 69.45
N VAL A 597 25.89 -43.88 69.51
CA VAL A 597 26.34 -42.66 70.20
C VAL A 597 26.73 -41.54 69.23
N PHE A 598 26.83 -41.84 67.94
CA PHE A 598 27.21 -40.89 66.90
C PHE A 598 26.18 -39.74 66.80
N GLY A 599 26.63 -38.51 67.06
CA GLY A 599 25.78 -37.31 67.08
C GLY A 599 25.21 -36.93 68.46
N SER A 600 25.54 -37.68 69.51
CA SER A 600 25.23 -37.25 70.89
C SER A 600 26.14 -36.08 71.32
N SER A 601 25.61 -35.16 72.12
CA SER A 601 26.38 -34.01 72.62
C SER A 601 27.22 -34.42 73.83
N CYS A 602 28.52 -34.16 73.77
CA CYS A 602 29.42 -34.30 74.90
C CYS A 602 29.28 -33.06 75.81
N ASN A 603 29.19 -33.26 77.12
CA ASN A 603 29.39 -32.17 78.11
C ASN A 603 30.86 -32.00 78.45
#